data_AF-A0A920N1B3-F1
#
_entry.id   AF-A0A920N1B3-F1
#
_cell.length_a   1.000
_cell.length_b   1.000
_cell.length_c   1.000
_cell.angle_alpha   90.00
_cell.angle_beta   90.00
_cell.angle_gamma   90.00
#
_symmetry.space_group_name_H-M   'P 1'
#
loop_
_entity.id
_entity.type
_entity.pdbx_description
1 polymer ?
#
loop_
_entity_poly.entity_id
_entity_poly.type
_entity_poly.pdbx_seq_one_letter_code
_entity_poly.pdbx_strand_id
1 'polypeptide(L)'
;MLGVSGGVEDLRGRLGPHGKFDSRVAAVVDFFGPTDFLKMNDQPGKIDHNAARSPESLLVGGAIQEHVDRCRHASPLTYVDSRDAPFLIVHGDRDDVVIFPQSQLLQAALKKAAVPVALVTVKGGGHGVRGRAVEARVREFLEFHLYGRGSLPSDQVLTRTSRRRQPR
;
A
#
# COMPACT_ATOMS: atom_id res chain seq x y z
N MET A 1 -0.42 0.14 7.33
CA MET A 1 -0.12 -0.11 8.75
C MET A 1 -0.21 -1.58 9.11
N LEU A 2 -1.39 -2.23 8.98
CA LEU A 2 -1.61 -3.61 9.47
C LEU A 2 -0.55 -4.65 9.08
N GLY A 3 -0.02 -4.57 7.86
CA GLY A 3 1.00 -5.51 7.37
C GLY A 3 2.41 -5.36 7.94
N VAL A 4 2.70 -4.22 8.59
CA VAL A 4 4.05 -3.82 9.04
C VAL A 4 4.11 -3.50 10.54
N SER A 5 2.98 -3.59 11.25
CA SER A 5 2.90 -3.20 12.66
C SER A 5 2.79 -4.40 13.61
N GLY A 6 2.91 -5.63 13.11
CA GLY A 6 2.67 -6.84 13.90
C GLY A 6 3.63 -7.03 15.09
N GLY A 7 4.84 -6.48 14.99
CA GLY A 7 5.83 -6.48 16.08
C GLY A 7 5.93 -5.15 16.85
N VAL A 8 5.02 -4.21 16.62
CA VAL A 8 5.06 -2.86 17.19
C VAL A 8 4.12 -2.79 18.39
N GLU A 9 4.66 -2.96 19.60
CA GLU A 9 3.86 -3.04 20.82
C GLU A 9 2.99 -1.81 21.07
N ASP A 10 3.47 -0.61 20.71
CA ASP A 10 2.71 0.64 20.85
C ASP A 10 1.46 0.67 19.95
N LEU A 11 1.44 -0.10 18.85
CA LEU A 11 0.33 -0.18 17.89
C LEU A 11 -0.56 -1.41 18.08
N ARG A 12 -0.19 -2.34 18.96
CA ARG A 12 -0.96 -3.58 19.21
C ARG A 12 -2.37 -3.32 19.75
N GLY A 13 -2.54 -2.21 20.47
CA GLY A 13 -3.77 -1.90 21.20
C GLY A 13 -3.98 -2.80 22.42
N ARG A 14 -4.71 -2.30 23.42
CA ARG A 14 -5.02 -3.04 24.67
C ARG A 14 -6.51 -3.15 24.94
N LEU A 15 -7.34 -2.76 23.97
CA LEU A 15 -8.79 -2.71 24.11
C LEU A 15 -9.43 -4.00 23.56
N GLY A 16 -10.52 -4.44 24.18
CA GLY A 16 -11.32 -5.58 23.75
C GLY A 16 -10.85 -6.94 24.28
N PRO A 17 -11.62 -8.02 24.02
CA PRO A 17 -11.41 -9.33 24.66
C PRO A 17 -10.31 -10.19 24.01
N HIS A 18 -9.66 -9.70 22.96
CA HIS A 18 -8.75 -10.48 22.12
C HIS A 18 -7.26 -10.12 22.31
N GLY A 19 -6.89 -9.39 23.36
CA GLY A 19 -5.49 -8.95 23.57
C GLY A 19 -4.45 -10.08 23.69
N LYS A 20 -4.89 -11.32 23.98
CA LYS A 20 -4.04 -12.52 24.02
C LYS A 20 -3.65 -13.07 22.65
N PHE A 21 -4.35 -12.67 21.58
CA PHE A 21 -4.06 -13.13 20.23
C PHE A 21 -3.04 -12.23 19.55
N ASP A 22 -2.26 -12.84 18.68
CA ASP A 22 -1.38 -12.11 17.77
C ASP A 22 -2.20 -11.34 16.75
N SER A 23 -1.74 -10.13 16.39
CA SER A 23 -2.38 -9.28 15.37
C SER A 23 -1.64 -9.32 14.03
N ARG A 24 -0.58 -10.13 13.90
CA ARG A 24 0.09 -10.41 12.63
C ARG A 24 -0.86 -11.03 11.61
N VAL A 25 -0.74 -10.57 10.37
CA VAL A 25 -1.51 -11.08 9.23
C VAL A 25 -0.66 -12.02 8.38
N ALA A 26 -1.30 -12.94 7.64
CA ALA A 26 -0.59 -13.92 6.81
C ALA A 26 -0.12 -13.36 5.46
N ALA A 27 -0.82 -12.37 4.91
CA ALA A 27 -0.54 -11.75 3.62
C ALA A 27 -1.25 -10.39 3.51
N VAL A 28 -0.71 -9.47 2.71
CA VAL A 28 -1.30 -8.13 2.49
C VAL A 28 -1.48 -7.83 1.01
N VAL A 29 -2.66 -7.29 0.69
CA VAL A 29 -2.93 -6.67 -0.61
C VAL A 29 -3.18 -5.19 -0.37
N ASP A 30 -2.24 -4.36 -0.81
CA ASP A 30 -2.30 -2.91 -0.73
C ASP A 30 -2.78 -2.32 -2.07
N PHE A 31 -3.83 -1.52 -2.03
CA PHE A 31 -4.32 -0.77 -3.18
C PHE A 31 -4.00 0.71 -2.96
N PHE A 32 -2.99 1.20 -3.68
CA PHE A 32 -2.61 2.62 -3.75
C PHE A 32 -2.59 3.33 -2.38
N GLY A 33 -2.02 2.68 -1.36
CA GLY A 33 -2.00 3.17 0.01
C GLY A 33 -0.95 4.27 0.28
N PRO A 34 -1.31 5.33 1.03
CA PRO A 34 -0.34 6.27 1.61
C PRO A 34 0.69 5.53 2.50
N THR A 35 1.97 5.79 2.28
CA THR A 35 3.08 5.05 2.90
C THR A 35 4.02 5.95 3.72
N ASP A 36 4.31 7.15 3.23
CA ASP A 36 5.08 8.21 3.90
C ASP A 36 4.37 9.55 3.68
N PHE A 37 3.69 10.03 4.71
CA PHE A 37 2.86 11.23 4.64
C PHE A 37 3.68 12.48 4.32
N LEU A 38 4.94 12.54 4.76
CA LEU A 38 5.82 13.69 4.51
C LEU A 38 6.31 13.75 3.06
N LYS A 39 6.05 12.71 2.26
CA LYS A 39 6.43 12.60 0.84
C LYS A 39 5.24 12.58 -0.12
N MET A 40 4.02 12.77 0.38
CA MET A 40 2.83 12.68 -0.48
C MET A 40 2.71 13.84 -1.47
N ASN A 41 3.38 14.96 -1.19
CA ASN A 41 3.45 16.14 -2.06
C ASN A 41 4.72 16.20 -2.93
N ASP A 42 5.56 15.16 -2.93
CA ASP A 42 6.80 15.16 -3.72
C ASP A 42 6.53 15.18 -5.25
N GLN A 43 5.29 14.90 -5.66
CA GLN A 43 4.79 15.10 -7.01
C GLN A 43 3.45 15.84 -7.01
N PRO A 44 3.12 16.57 -8.09
CA PRO A 44 1.81 17.20 -8.22
C PRO A 44 0.68 16.17 -8.18
N GLY A 45 -0.38 16.48 -7.45
CA GLY A 45 -1.60 15.71 -7.36
C GLY A 45 -2.82 16.63 -7.23
N LYS A 46 -4.00 16.01 -7.15
CA LYS A 46 -5.29 16.66 -6.94
C LYS A 46 -5.46 17.19 -5.50
N ILE A 47 -4.79 16.56 -4.54
CA ILE A 47 -4.84 16.92 -3.13
C ILE A 47 -3.51 17.56 -2.76
N ASP A 48 -3.57 18.68 -2.03
CA ASP A 48 -2.43 19.20 -1.29
C ASP A 48 -2.37 18.52 0.07
N HIS A 49 -1.54 17.48 0.22
CA HIS A 49 -1.39 16.73 1.46
C HIS A 49 -0.65 17.51 2.56
N ASN A 50 0.05 18.59 2.21
CA ASN A 50 0.66 19.50 3.18
C ASN A 50 -0.34 20.48 3.81
N ALA A 51 -1.51 20.66 3.20
CA ALA A 51 -2.53 21.57 3.72
C ALA A 51 -3.00 21.13 5.11
N ALA A 52 -3.23 22.07 6.02
CA ALA A 52 -3.67 21.79 7.40
C ALA A 52 -5.01 21.02 7.50
N ARG A 53 -5.79 20.99 6.42
CA ARG A 53 -7.06 20.24 6.30
C ARG A 53 -6.97 19.00 5.42
N SER A 54 -5.77 18.58 5.02
CA SER A 54 -5.57 17.32 4.30
C SER A 54 -5.98 16.12 5.18
N PRO A 55 -6.35 14.97 4.58
CA PRO A 55 -6.66 13.77 5.33
C PRO A 55 -5.55 13.39 6.33
N GLU A 56 -4.30 13.51 5.91
CA GLU A 56 -3.12 13.19 6.71
C GLU A 56 -2.96 14.19 7.86
N SER A 57 -3.15 15.49 7.61
CA SER A 57 -3.10 16.53 8.65
C SER A 57 -4.20 16.33 9.69
N LEU A 58 -5.42 16.01 9.27
CA LEU A 58 -6.52 15.71 10.19
C LEU A 58 -6.22 14.47 11.04
N LEU A 59 -5.62 13.43 10.44
CA LEU A 59 -5.20 12.23 11.15
C LEU A 59 -4.13 12.51 12.22
N VAL A 60 -3.14 13.35 11.90
CA VAL A 60 -2.07 13.74 12.84
C VAL A 60 -2.40 14.99 13.66
N GLY A 61 -3.66 15.46 13.63
CA GLY A 61 -4.16 16.55 14.47
C GLY A 61 -3.59 17.94 14.18
N GLY A 62 -3.08 18.19 12.98
CA GLY A 62 -2.53 19.47 12.53
C GLY A 62 -1.70 19.31 11.25
N ALA A 63 -1.12 20.40 10.74
CA ALA A 63 -0.33 20.35 9.51
C ALA A 63 0.83 19.34 9.61
N ILE A 64 0.97 18.44 8.63
CA ILE A 64 1.96 17.34 8.69
C ILE A 64 3.42 17.81 8.88
N GLN A 65 3.75 19.01 8.38
CA GLN A 65 5.08 19.60 8.52
C GLN A 65 5.40 20.05 9.96
N GLU A 66 4.37 20.31 10.78
CA GLU A 66 4.51 20.71 12.18
C GLU A 66 4.42 19.51 13.14
N HIS A 67 3.95 18.36 12.65
CA HIS A 67 3.72 17.13 13.43
C HIS A 67 4.53 15.93 12.91
N VAL A 68 5.78 16.18 12.54
CA VAL A 68 6.70 15.20 11.92
C VAL A 68 6.73 13.85 12.64
N ASP A 69 6.84 13.83 13.97
CA ASP A 69 6.93 12.57 14.72
C ASP A 69 5.61 11.79 14.69
N ARG A 70 4.46 12.47 14.70
CA ARG A 70 3.15 11.84 14.53
C ARG A 70 2.98 11.33 13.09
N CYS A 71 3.48 12.05 12.10
CA CYS A 71 3.50 11.60 10.71
C CYS A 71 4.35 10.35 10.52
N ARG A 72 5.54 10.30 11.11
CA ARG A 72 6.37 9.07 11.13
C ARG A 72 5.62 7.94 11.83
N HIS A 73 5.00 8.21 12.97
CA HIS A 73 4.26 7.21 13.71
C HIS A 73 3.04 6.66 12.94
N ALA A 74 2.40 7.49 12.11
CA ALA A 74 1.26 7.09 11.29
C ALA A 74 1.66 6.51 9.91
N SER A 75 2.91 6.68 9.48
CA SER A 75 3.42 6.21 8.19
C SER A 75 3.81 4.73 8.24
N PRO A 76 3.25 3.88 7.37
CA PRO A 76 3.65 2.47 7.26
C PRO A 76 5.15 2.26 7.06
N LEU A 77 5.81 3.13 6.30
CA LEU A 77 7.22 3.00 5.95
C LEU A 77 8.13 2.89 7.19
N THR A 78 7.74 3.51 8.30
CA THR A 78 8.51 3.57 9.55
C THR A 78 8.75 2.20 10.18
N TYR A 79 7.86 1.25 9.96
CA TYR A 79 7.83 -0.01 10.72
C TYR A 79 8.29 -1.22 9.92
N VAL A 80 8.64 -1.03 8.64
CA VAL A 80 9.01 -2.13 7.75
C VAL A 80 10.21 -2.90 8.31
N ASP A 81 10.04 -4.20 8.55
CA ASP A 81 11.11 -5.11 8.95
C ASP A 81 10.96 -6.51 8.36
N SER A 82 12.00 -7.34 8.49
CA SER A 82 12.09 -8.67 7.87
C SER A 82 11.02 -9.70 8.31
N ARG A 83 10.26 -9.40 9.37
CA ARG A 83 9.22 -10.28 9.93
C ARG A 83 7.84 -9.96 9.38
N ASP A 84 7.72 -8.93 8.54
CA ASP A 84 6.46 -8.52 7.96
C ASP A 84 5.88 -9.57 7.00
N ALA A 85 4.56 -9.53 6.85
CA ALA A 85 3.84 -10.40 5.93
C ALA A 85 4.26 -10.11 4.46
N PRO A 86 4.12 -11.07 3.54
CA PRO A 86 4.30 -10.80 2.12
C PRO A 86 3.27 -9.79 1.60
N PHE A 87 3.66 -9.01 0.59
CA PHE A 87 2.84 -7.95 0.00
C PHE A 87 2.58 -8.14 -1.49
N LEU A 88 1.34 -7.87 -1.89
CA LEU A 88 1.00 -7.45 -3.24
C LEU A 88 0.57 -5.99 -3.18
N ILE A 89 1.24 -5.13 -3.95
CA ILE A 89 0.90 -3.72 -4.08
C ILE A 89 0.30 -3.50 -5.46
N VAL A 90 -0.84 -2.82 -5.55
CA VAL A 90 -1.52 -2.48 -6.80
C VAL A 90 -1.67 -0.97 -6.88
N HIS A 91 -1.16 -0.35 -7.95
CA HIS A 91 -1.22 1.10 -8.09
C HIS A 91 -1.27 1.51 -9.57
N GLY A 92 -2.12 2.49 -9.91
CA GLY A 92 -2.09 3.17 -11.21
C GLY A 92 -0.93 4.16 -11.32
N ASP A 93 -0.22 4.20 -12.45
CA ASP A 93 0.92 5.12 -12.64
C ASP A 93 0.51 6.58 -12.96
N ARG A 94 -0.79 6.88 -12.95
CA ARG A 94 -1.38 8.22 -13.11
C ARG A 94 -2.34 8.54 -11.97
N ASP A 95 -2.19 7.91 -10.82
CA ASP A 95 -2.95 8.24 -9.62
C ASP A 95 -2.61 9.68 -9.18
N ASP A 96 -3.63 10.54 -9.14
CA ASP A 96 -3.55 11.94 -8.76
C ASP A 96 -4.05 12.18 -7.32
N VAL A 97 -4.44 11.14 -6.58
CA VAL A 97 -4.92 11.23 -5.19
C VAL A 97 -3.85 10.71 -4.24
N VAL A 98 -3.24 9.57 -4.53
CA VAL A 98 -2.06 9.06 -3.81
C VAL A 98 -1.00 8.83 -4.86
N ILE A 99 0.06 9.62 -4.86
CA ILE A 99 1.04 9.56 -5.95
C ILE A 99 1.73 8.19 -6.01
N PHE A 100 1.93 7.67 -7.23
CA PHE A 100 2.56 6.37 -7.48
C PHE A 100 3.89 6.11 -6.72
N PRO A 101 4.78 7.10 -6.52
CA PRO A 101 5.98 6.92 -5.71
C PRO A 101 5.76 6.38 -4.31
N GLN A 102 4.58 6.58 -3.70
CA GLN A 102 4.26 6.02 -2.37
C GLN A 102 4.38 4.48 -2.37
N SER A 103 3.85 3.83 -3.41
CA SER A 103 3.98 2.37 -3.55
C SER A 103 5.40 1.94 -3.91
N GLN A 104 6.14 2.75 -4.67
CA GLN A 104 7.55 2.46 -4.98
C GLN A 104 8.43 2.54 -3.73
N LEU A 105 8.19 3.52 -2.85
CA LEU A 105 8.85 3.65 -1.56
C LEU A 105 8.59 2.43 -0.67
N LEU A 106 7.32 2.00 -0.54
CA LEU A 106 6.97 0.81 0.23
C LEU A 106 7.65 -0.44 -0.34
N GLN A 107 7.56 -0.64 -1.66
CA GLN A 107 8.17 -1.79 -2.33
C GLN A 107 9.69 -1.82 -2.09
N ALA A 108 10.38 -0.68 -2.21
CA ALA A 108 11.82 -0.59 -2.00
C ALA A 108 12.21 -0.94 -0.56
N ALA A 109 11.45 -0.44 0.42
CA ALA A 109 11.68 -0.75 1.84
C ALA A 109 11.47 -2.25 2.13
N LEU A 110 10.38 -2.83 1.64
CA LEU A 110 10.07 -4.26 1.80
C LEU A 110 11.14 -5.14 1.15
N LYS A 111 11.57 -4.83 -0.08
CA LYS A 111 12.68 -5.53 -0.76
C LYS A 111 13.98 -5.43 0.05
N LYS A 112 14.30 -4.25 0.59
CA LYS A 112 15.50 -4.05 1.43
C LYS A 112 15.45 -4.87 2.71
N ALA A 113 14.26 -5.04 3.29
CA ALA A 113 14.02 -5.88 4.47
C ALA A 113 13.92 -7.39 4.14
N ALA A 114 14.10 -7.79 2.88
CA ALA A 114 13.92 -9.16 2.40
C ALA A 114 12.50 -9.72 2.60
N VAL A 115 11.50 -8.84 2.67
CA VAL A 115 10.08 -9.23 2.70
C VAL A 115 9.61 -9.50 1.26
N PRO A 116 8.96 -10.63 0.98
CA PRO A 116 8.42 -10.90 -0.35
C PRO A 116 7.39 -9.84 -0.75
N VAL A 117 7.64 -9.17 -1.88
CA VAL A 117 6.74 -8.12 -2.39
C VAL A 117 6.68 -8.12 -3.91
N ALA A 118 5.48 -7.93 -4.45
CA ALA A 118 5.23 -7.70 -5.87
C ALA A 118 4.44 -6.40 -6.08
N LEU A 119 4.84 -5.59 -7.07
CA LEU A 119 4.14 -4.38 -7.49
C LEU A 119 3.46 -4.58 -8.84
N VAL A 120 2.13 -4.50 -8.85
CA VAL A 120 1.29 -4.48 -10.05
C VAL A 120 0.99 -3.03 -10.41
N THR A 121 1.65 -2.55 -11.46
CA THR A 121 1.45 -1.21 -12.00
C THR A 121 0.37 -1.24 -13.08
N VAL A 122 -0.70 -0.46 -12.92
CA VAL A 122 -1.73 -0.31 -13.95
C VAL A 122 -1.39 0.88 -14.84
N LYS A 123 -0.88 0.61 -16.04
CA LYS A 123 -0.41 1.62 -16.98
C LYS A 123 -1.57 2.51 -17.45
N GLY A 124 -1.41 3.82 -17.26
CA GLY A 124 -2.42 4.84 -17.49
C GLY A 124 -3.56 4.85 -16.47
N GLY A 125 -3.48 4.06 -15.39
CA GLY A 125 -4.50 3.99 -14.34
C GLY A 125 -4.38 5.15 -13.35
N GLY A 126 -5.50 5.72 -12.93
CA GLY A 126 -5.58 6.72 -11.85
C GLY A 126 -5.96 6.10 -10.51
N HIS A 127 -6.56 6.89 -9.61
CA HIS A 127 -7.07 6.38 -8.35
C HIS A 127 -8.25 5.40 -8.55
N GLY A 128 -8.26 4.28 -7.81
CA GLY A 128 -9.34 3.28 -7.90
C GLY A 128 -9.20 2.27 -9.04
N VAL A 129 -7.97 1.96 -9.45
CA VAL A 129 -7.70 0.89 -10.44
C VAL A 129 -8.30 -0.45 -10.00
N ARG A 130 -8.95 -1.13 -10.95
CA ARG A 130 -9.67 -2.39 -10.75
C ARG A 130 -9.85 -3.12 -12.08
N GLY A 131 -10.36 -4.34 -12.00
CA GLY A 131 -10.77 -5.15 -13.15
C GLY A 131 -10.12 -6.52 -13.16
N ARG A 132 -10.57 -7.37 -14.09
CA ARG A 132 -10.25 -8.80 -14.10
C ARG A 132 -8.75 -9.13 -14.07
N ALA A 133 -7.91 -8.34 -14.74
CA ALA A 133 -6.47 -8.55 -14.71
C ALA A 133 -5.87 -8.27 -13.32
N VAL A 134 -6.33 -7.23 -12.63
CA VAL A 134 -5.93 -6.94 -11.25
C VAL A 134 -6.45 -8.02 -10.30
N GLU A 135 -7.72 -8.41 -10.43
CA GLU A 135 -8.34 -9.48 -9.63
C GLU A 135 -7.62 -10.82 -9.80
N ALA A 136 -7.17 -11.15 -11.02
CA ALA A 136 -6.36 -12.34 -11.27
C ALA A 136 -5.04 -12.30 -10.48
N ARG A 137 -4.36 -11.15 -10.44
CA ARG A 137 -3.11 -10.99 -9.67
C ARG A 137 -3.33 -11.08 -8.17
N VAL A 138 -4.42 -10.50 -7.66
CA VAL A 138 -4.81 -10.66 -6.26
C VAL A 138 -5.06 -12.13 -5.93
N ARG A 139 -5.82 -12.83 -6.78
CA ARG A 139 -6.11 -14.25 -6.60
C ARG A 139 -4.83 -15.08 -6.58
N GLU A 140 -3.96 -14.92 -7.56
CA GLU A 140 -2.69 -15.67 -7.66
C GLU A 140 -1.81 -15.46 -6.41
N PHE A 141 -1.73 -14.23 -5.91
CA PHE A 141 -0.99 -13.92 -4.68
C PHE A 141 -1.59 -14.61 -3.45
N LEU A 142 -2.90 -14.52 -3.27
CA LEU A 142 -3.56 -15.17 -2.13
C LEU A 142 -3.53 -16.70 -2.23
N GLU A 143 -3.65 -17.26 -3.45
CA GLU A 143 -3.54 -18.70 -3.69
C GLU A 143 -2.15 -19.24 -3.33
N PHE A 144 -1.10 -18.50 -3.67
CA PHE A 144 0.26 -18.87 -3.31
C PHE A 144 0.48 -18.82 -1.79
N HIS A 145 0.15 -17.69 -1.14
CA HIS A 145 0.48 -17.50 0.27
C HIS A 145 -0.46 -18.20 1.26
N LEU A 146 -1.73 -18.43 0.89
CA LEU A 146 -2.72 -19.05 1.79
C LEU A 146 -2.97 -20.53 1.50
N TYR A 147 -2.71 -20.99 0.27
CA TYR A 147 -2.99 -22.36 -0.15
C TYR A 147 -1.79 -23.10 -0.75
N GLY A 148 -0.62 -22.46 -0.88
CA GLY A 148 0.58 -23.07 -1.44
C GLY A 148 0.44 -23.44 -2.93
N ARG A 149 -0.39 -22.72 -3.69
CA ARG A 149 -0.68 -23.00 -5.09
C ARG A 149 -0.04 -21.96 -6.02
N GLY A 150 0.41 -22.41 -7.19
CA GLY A 150 1.00 -21.52 -8.19
C GLY A 150 2.44 -21.13 -7.85
N SER A 151 2.84 -19.92 -8.23
CA SER A 151 4.21 -19.41 -8.09
C SER A 151 4.24 -18.10 -7.31
N LEU A 152 5.42 -17.80 -6.74
CA LEU A 152 5.65 -16.54 -6.05
C LEU A 152 5.34 -15.36 -6.99
N PRO A 153 4.46 -14.43 -6.59
CA PRO A 153 4.12 -13.29 -7.43
C PRO A 153 5.32 -12.38 -7.68
N SER A 154 5.39 -11.88 -8.91
CA SER A 154 6.39 -10.91 -9.37
C SER A 154 5.75 -9.59 -9.80
N ASP A 155 6.60 -8.57 -9.89
CA ASP A 155 6.24 -7.25 -10.42
C ASP A 155 5.64 -7.38 -11.83
N GLN A 156 4.59 -6.62 -12.12
CA GLN A 156 3.93 -6.65 -13.43
C GLN A 156 3.36 -5.29 -13.83
N VAL A 157 3.41 -4.98 -15.12
CA VAL A 157 2.72 -3.83 -15.71
C VAL A 157 1.50 -4.33 -16.48
N LEU A 158 0.31 -3.90 -16.07
CA LEU A 158 -0.95 -4.19 -16.75
C LEU A 158 -1.33 -3.03 -17.67
N THR A 159 -1.67 -3.32 -18.92
CA THR A 159 -2.19 -2.34 -19.87
C THR A 159 -3.70 -2.51 -20.03
N ARG A 160 -4.44 -1.41 -20.14
CA ARG A 160 -5.86 -1.49 -20.53
C ARG A 160 -5.93 -2.06 -21.94
N THR A 161 -6.42 -3.29 -22.08
CA THR A 161 -6.76 -3.85 -23.38
C THR A 161 -7.85 -2.96 -24.00
N SER A 162 -7.55 -2.31 -25.13
CA SER A 162 -8.56 -1.56 -25.86
C SER A 162 -9.67 -2.53 -26.25
N ARG A 163 -10.91 -2.27 -25.81
CA ARG A 163 -12.07 -2.91 -26.45
C ARG A 163 -12.05 -2.43 -27.91
N ARG A 164 -11.64 -3.28 -28.85
CA ARG A 164 -11.99 -3.10 -30.26
C ARG A 164 -13.51 -2.98 -30.28
N ARG A 165 -14.02 -1.77 -30.56
CA ARG A 165 -15.41 -1.61 -31.00
C ARG A 165 -15.49 -2.41 -32.30
N GLN A 166 -16.20 -3.54 -32.29
CA GLN A 166 -16.66 -4.11 -33.54
C GLN A 166 -17.59 -3.05 -34.19
N PRO A 167 -17.34 -2.63 -35.43
CA PRO A 167 -18.32 -1.83 -36.15
C PRO A 167 -19.61 -2.65 -36.28
N ARG A 168 -20.74 -1.96 -36.09
CA ARG A 168 -22.07 -2.53 -36.35
C ARG A 168 -22.24 -2.80 -37.84
#